data_AF-A0A7K0SNH1-F1
#
_entry.id   AF-A0A7K0SNH1-F1
#
_cell.length_a   1.000
_cell.length_b   1.000
_cell.length_c   1.000
_cell.angle_alpha   90.00
_cell.angle_beta   90.00
_cell.angle_gamma   90.00
#
_symmetry.space_group_name_H-M   'P 1'
#
loop_
_entity.id
_entity.type
_entity.pdbx_description
1 polymer ?
#
loop_
_entity_poly.entity_id
_entity_poly.type
_entity_poly.pdbx_seq_one_letter_code
_entity_poly.pdbx_strand_id
1 'polypeptide(L)' 'MTTQHTLILLRHGNSTWNQKNLFTGWVDVDLSDQGRQEAKRAGELLAESGLEPDLLY' A
#
# COMPACT_ATOMS: atom_id res chain seq x y z
N MET A 1 24.55 8.16 -20.95
CA MET A 1 23.69 8.93 -20.02
C MET A 1 22.93 7.91 -19.19
N THR A 2 22.95 8.00 -17.86
CA THR A 2 22.19 7.10 -16.99
C THR A 2 20.74 7.56 -16.93
N THR A 3 19.79 6.67 -17.21
CA THR A 3 18.35 6.94 -17.10
C THR A 3 17.93 6.94 -15.63
N GLN A 4 17.30 8.02 -15.17
CA GLN A 4 16.75 8.10 -13.81
C GLN A 4 15.46 7.27 -13.74
N HIS A 5 15.29 6.54 -12.64
CA HIS A 5 14.10 5.72 -12.37
C HIS A 5 13.40 6.23 -11.10
N THR A 6 12.09 6.01 -11.02
CA THR A 6 11.29 6.36 -9.85
C THR A 6 10.96 5.09 -9.07
N LEU A 7 11.30 5.07 -7.78
CA LEU A 7 10.88 4.01 -6.85
C LEU A 7 9.64 4.47 -6.09
N ILE A 8 8.53 3.76 -6.28
CA ILE A 8 7.27 4.02 -5.58
C ILE A 8 7.17 3.08 -4.38
N LEU A 9 7.08 3.64 -3.17
CA LEU A 9 6.92 2.87 -1.93
C LEU A 9 5.51 3.07 -1.40
N LEU A 10 4.79 1.96 -1.21
CA LEU A 10 3.45 1.97 -0.64
C LEU A 10 3.38 1.00 0.54
N ARG A 11 2.95 1.50 1.70
CA ARG A 11 2.65 0.66 2.86
C ARG A 11 1.21 0.20 2.79
N HIS A 12 0.95 -1.04 3.21
CA HIS A 12 -0.41 -1.56 3.34
C HIS A 12 -1.26 -0.72 4.31
N GLY A 13 -2.58 -0.77 4.12
CA GLY A 13 -3.54 -0.09 4.99
C GLY A 13 -3.76 -0.82 6.33
N ASN A 14 -4.72 -0.35 7.09
CA ASN A 14 -5.07 -0.89 8.40
C ASN A 14 -5.47 -2.39 8.36
N SER A 15 -4.90 -3.22 9.24
CA SER A 15 -5.27 -4.63 9.41
C SER A 15 -6.26 -4.86 10.54
N THR A 16 -6.91 -6.04 10.55
CA THR A 16 -7.83 -6.43 11.64
C THR A 16 -7.13 -6.49 13.02
N TRP A 17 -5.83 -6.74 13.07
CA TRP A 17 -5.04 -6.72 14.30
C TRP A 17 -4.60 -5.30 14.69
N ASN A 18 -4.38 -4.41 13.71
CA ASN A 18 -4.13 -3.00 14.01
C ASN A 18 -5.34 -2.37 14.72
N GLN A 19 -6.57 -2.67 14.28
CA GLN A 19 -7.79 -2.21 14.97
C GLN A 19 -7.87 -2.67 16.42
N LYS A 20 -7.32 -3.85 16.72
CA LYS A 20 -7.31 -4.46 18.05
C LYS A 20 -6.05 -4.10 18.86
N ASN A 21 -5.15 -3.27 18.32
CA ASN A 21 -3.84 -2.94 18.92
C ASN A 21 -3.01 -4.17 19.30
N LEU A 22 -3.04 -5.21 18.46
CA LEU A 22 -2.25 -6.43 18.66
C LEU A 22 -0.93 -6.37 17.88
N PHE A 23 0.12 -6.95 18.44
CA PHE A 23 1.39 -7.18 17.73
C PHE A 23 1.22 -8.27 16.67
N THR A 24 1.52 -7.98 15.42
CA THR A 24 1.33 -8.93 14.29
C THR A 24 2.57 -9.78 14.00
N GLY A 25 3.76 -9.17 13.94
CA GLY A 25 4.98 -9.90 13.53
C GLY A 25 4.86 -10.47 12.13
N TRP A 26 5.00 -11.80 11.99
CA TRP A 26 4.97 -12.51 10.72
C TRP A 26 3.63 -13.21 10.44
N VAL A 27 2.63 -12.98 11.29
CA VAL A 27 1.29 -13.54 11.07
C VAL A 27 0.65 -12.86 9.87
N ASP A 28 0.17 -13.65 8.93
CA ASP A 28 -0.57 -13.17 7.77
C ASP A 28 -2.00 -12.76 8.21
N VAL A 29 -2.21 -11.46 8.37
CA VAL A 29 -3.47 -10.89 8.90
C VAL A 29 -4.16 -10.08 7.81
N ASP A 30 -5.46 -10.33 7.63
CA ASP A 30 -6.28 -9.59 6.69
C ASP A 30 -6.31 -8.08 6.94
N LEU A 31 -6.41 -7.33 5.84
CA LEU A 31 -6.81 -5.92 5.87
C LEU A 31 -8.24 -5.79 6.41
N SER A 32 -8.44 -4.77 7.24
CA SER A 32 -9.78 -4.34 7.63
C SER A 32 -10.50 -3.67 6.46
N ASP A 33 -11.81 -3.43 6.60
CA ASP A 33 -12.56 -2.69 5.57
C ASP A 33 -11.98 -1.28 5.34
N GLN A 34 -11.47 -0.64 6.41
CA GLN A 34 -10.72 0.61 6.31
C GLN A 34 -9.44 0.42 5.48
N GLY A 35 -8.66 -0.62 5.76
CA GLY A 35 -7.43 -0.91 5.01
C GLY A 35 -7.68 -1.16 3.52
N ARG A 36 -8.81 -1.78 3.16
CA ARG A 36 -9.22 -1.97 1.76
C ARG A 36 -9.60 -0.65 1.09
N GLN A 37 -10.28 0.25 1.81
CA GLN A 37 -10.59 1.59 1.31
C GLN A 37 -9.32 2.45 1.13
N GLU A 38 -8.36 2.35 2.05
CA GLU A 38 -7.05 3.01 1.95
C GLU A 38 -6.27 2.52 0.72
N ALA A 39 -6.23 1.21 0.48
CA ALA A 39 -5.59 0.65 -0.71
C ALA A 39 -6.24 1.15 -2.01
N LYS A 40 -7.58 1.20 -2.05
CA LYS A 40 -8.30 1.77 -3.21
C LYS A 40 -7.95 3.24 -3.41
N ARG A 41 -7.97 4.05 -2.34
CA ARG A 41 -7.64 5.47 -2.43
C ARG A 41 -6.18 5.70 -2.85
N ALA A 42 -5.25 4.85 -2.40
CA ALA A 42 -3.86 4.90 -2.84
C ALA A 42 -3.74 4.67 -4.35
N GLY A 43 -4.49 3.71 -4.90
CA GLY A 43 -4.54 3.47 -6.35
C GLY A 43 -5.08 4.67 -7.13
N GLU A 44 -6.15 5.31 -6.63
CA GLU A 44 -6.69 6.55 -7.21
C GLU A 44 -5.65 7.68 -7.20
N LEU A 45 -4.94 7.88 -6.08
CA LEU A 45 -3.89 8.90 -5.94
C LEU A 45 -2.71 8.64 -6.89
N LEU A 46 -2.32 7.38 -7.08
CA LEU A 46 -1.26 7.02 -8.04
C LEU A 46 -1.67 7.42 -9.46
N ALA A 47 -2.90 7.09 -9.86
CA ALA A 47 -3.44 7.48 -11.17
C ALA A 47 -3.53 9.02 -11.33
N GLU A 48 -4.05 9.72 -10.32
CA GLU A 48 -4.14 11.19 -10.29
C GLU A 48 -2.76 11.86 -10.40
N SER A 49 -1.71 11.22 -9.88
CA SER A 49 -0.33 11.75 -9.89
C SER A 49 0.43 11.53 -11.20
N GLY A 50 -0.08 10.69 -12.10
CA GLY A 50 0.63 10.27 -13.31
C GLY A 50 1.83 9.35 -13.06
N LEU A 51 1.92 8.77 -11.85
CA LEU A 51 2.94 7.77 -11.51
C LEU A 51 2.44 6.38 -11.89
N GLU A 52 2.70 5.98 -13.13
CA GLU A 52 2.40 4.63 -13.62
C GLU A 52 3.56 3.67 -13.28
N PRO A 53 3.36 2.64 -12.44
CA PRO A 53 4.42 1.68 -12.12
C PRO A 53 4.67 0.73 -13.30
N ASP A 54 5.93 0.58 -13.70
CA ASP A 54 6.32 -0.40 -14.72
C ASP A 54 6.37 -1.84 -14.17
N LEU A 55 6.67 -2.00 -12.87
CA LEU A 55 6.83 -3.28 -12.18
C LEU A 55 6.22 -3.20 -10.76
N LEU A 56 5.63 -4.31 -10.30
CA LEU A 56 5.05 -4.47 -8.96
C LEU A 56 5.75 -5.61 -8.22
N TYR A 57 6.00 -5.40 -6.92
CA TYR A 57 6.60 -6.37 -6.00
C TYR A 57 5.78 -6.48 -4.72
#